data_AF-A0A371SBD8-F1
#
_entry.id   AF-A0A371SBD8-F1
#
_cell.length_a   1.000
_cell.length_b   1.000
_cell.length_c   1.000
_cell.angle_alpha   90.00
_cell.angle_beta   90.00
_cell.angle_gamma   90.00
#
_symmetry.space_group_name_H-M   'P 1'
#
loop_
_entity.id
_entity.type
_entity.pdbx_description
1 polymer ?
#
loop_
_entity_poly.entity_id
_entity_poly.type
_entity_poly.pdbx_seq_one_letter_code
_entity_poly.pdbx_strand_id
1 'polypeptide(L)'
;MDKRKQAIIEDLLPLYNEGLLSPETTTWLEEQIQENQELQKLMDQAMTPLEKEEIESPLQHDKMITNIKRRLALYQLIFVGLSFFLAIQTSMLNESFGFILWYAVLGLLTYLFYKDMKIVFYISFIPIFIWSLGGNIGDFIQGDMGSTISFRHFLLQSFMGSILVTLIHYLFAFIGSLIGFLYLKIRNGEDK
;
A
#
# COMPACT_ATOMS: atom_id res chain seq x y z
N MET A 1 32.20 -26.21 -45.19
CA MET A 1 30.95 -26.60 -44.50
C MET A 1 29.75 -26.02 -45.25
N ASP A 2 28.59 -26.69 -45.25
CA ASP A 2 27.35 -26.09 -45.78
C ASP A 2 26.97 -24.90 -44.89
N LYS A 3 26.81 -23.70 -45.47
CA LYS A 3 26.42 -22.48 -44.75
C LYS A 3 25.12 -22.66 -43.95
N ARG A 4 24.21 -23.50 -44.42
CA ARG A 4 22.96 -23.80 -43.70
C ARG A 4 23.20 -24.61 -42.43
N LYS A 5 24.13 -25.58 -42.47
CA LYS A 5 24.50 -26.35 -41.28
C LYS A 5 25.17 -25.47 -40.22
N GLN A 6 25.99 -24.52 -40.65
CA GLN A 6 26.63 -23.56 -39.74
C GLN A 6 25.60 -22.71 -38.99
N ALA A 7 24.63 -22.13 -39.71
CA ALA A 7 23.57 -21.34 -39.10
C ALA A 7 22.74 -22.14 -38.09
N ILE A 8 22.43 -23.41 -38.40
CA ILE A 8 21.72 -24.30 -37.47
C ILE A 8 22.54 -24.50 -36.19
N ILE A 9 23.85 -24.67 -36.30
CA ILE A 9 24.73 -24.88 -35.14
C ILE A 9 24.81 -23.62 -34.28
N GLU A 10 24.97 -22.45 -34.91
CA GLU A 10 24.97 -21.15 -34.23
C GLU A 10 23.67 -20.91 -33.44
N ASP A 11 22.52 -21.27 -34.00
CA ASP A 11 21.21 -21.17 -33.32
C ASP A 11 21.07 -22.17 -32.16
N LEU A 12 21.75 -23.32 -32.22
CA LEU A 12 21.66 -24.37 -31.19
C LEU A 12 22.62 -24.14 -30.02
N LEU A 13 23.70 -23.37 -30.19
CA LEU A 13 24.71 -23.11 -29.15
C LEU A 13 24.13 -22.51 -27.85
N PRO A 14 23.20 -21.52 -27.87
CA PRO A 14 22.58 -21.00 -26.65
C PRO A 14 21.76 -22.06 -25.91
N LEU A 15 20.99 -22.87 -26.65
CA LEU A 15 20.16 -23.93 -26.09
C LEU A 15 21.01 -25.07 -25.50
N TYR A 16 22.16 -25.35 -26.11
CA TYR A 16 23.16 -26.28 -25.59
C TYR A 16 23.75 -25.78 -24.27
N ASN A 17 24.10 -24.49 -24.18
CA ASN A 17 24.63 -23.86 -22.96
C ASN A 17 23.63 -23.92 -21.79
N GLU A 18 22.35 -23.76 -22.08
CA GLU A 18 21.28 -23.81 -21.07
C GLU A 18 20.82 -25.25 -20.74
N GLY A 19 21.40 -26.28 -21.39
CA GLY A 19 21.02 -27.67 -21.18
C GLY A 19 19.60 -28.00 -21.67
N LEU A 20 19.10 -27.26 -22.66
CA LEU A 20 17.73 -27.34 -23.17
C LEU A 20 17.60 -28.21 -24.43
N LEU A 21 18.71 -28.71 -24.98
CA LEU A 21 18.69 -29.61 -26.13
C LEU A 21 18.24 -31.02 -25.76
N SER A 22 17.55 -31.67 -26.71
CA SER A 22 17.24 -33.09 -26.59
C SER A 22 18.52 -33.93 -26.68
N PRO A 23 18.60 -35.12 -26.05
CA PRO A 23 19.81 -35.94 -26.05
C PRO A 23 20.35 -36.29 -27.45
N GLU A 24 19.44 -36.52 -28.41
CA GLU A 24 19.78 -36.80 -29.80
C GLU A 24 20.41 -35.59 -30.48
N THR A 25 19.85 -34.39 -30.24
CA THR A 25 20.36 -33.13 -30.80
C THR A 25 21.69 -32.73 -30.18
N THR A 26 21.87 -32.99 -28.88
CA THR A 26 23.14 -32.79 -28.18
C THR A 26 24.25 -33.65 -28.78
N THR A 27 24.00 -34.94 -28.96
CA THR A 27 24.99 -35.87 -29.53
C THR A 27 25.36 -35.47 -30.97
N TRP A 28 24.36 -35.14 -31.78
CA TRP A 28 24.59 -34.65 -33.15
C TRP A 28 25.43 -33.37 -33.18
N LEU A 29 25.15 -32.42 -32.28
CA LEU A 29 25.88 -31.16 -32.18
C LEU A 29 27.34 -31.38 -31.80
N GLU A 30 27.61 -32.24 -30.81
CA GLU A 30 28.97 -32.60 -30.37
C GLU A 30 29.79 -33.25 -31.48
N GLU A 31 29.19 -34.16 -32.26
CA GLU A 31 29.82 -34.79 -33.43
C GLU A 31 30.20 -33.74 -34.50
N GLN A 32 29.29 -32.81 -34.82
CA GLN A 32 29.56 -31.75 -35.80
C GLN A 32 30.66 -30.77 -35.32
N ILE A 33 30.75 -30.52 -34.02
CA ILE A 33 31.77 -29.66 -33.43
C ILE A 33 33.13 -30.37 -33.39
N GLN A 34 33.19 -31.67 -33.06
CA GLN A 34 34.44 -32.43 -33.07
C GLN A 34 35.10 -32.48 -34.45
N GLU A 35 34.29 -32.54 -35.51
CA GLU A 35 34.76 -32.63 -36.90
C GLU A 35 35.25 -31.28 -37.48
N ASN A 36 35.03 -30.15 -36.80
CA ASN A 36 35.36 -28.83 -37.34
C ASN A 36 35.98 -27.86 -36.31
N GLN A 37 37.24 -27.49 -36.54
CA GLN A 37 37.98 -26.50 -35.73
C GLN A 37 37.31 -25.12 -35.67
N GLU A 38 36.61 -24.69 -36.72
CA GLU A 38 35.92 -23.39 -36.75
C GLU A 38 34.72 -23.38 -35.79
N LEU A 39 33.99 -24.50 -35.70
CA LEU A 39 32.87 -24.67 -34.78
C LEU A 39 33.31 -24.83 -33.32
N GLN A 40 34.45 -25.48 -33.09
CA GLN A 40 35.07 -25.53 -31.75
C GLN A 40 35.35 -24.14 -31.22
N LYS A 41 35.92 -23.27 -32.08
CA LYS A 41 36.21 -21.89 -31.72
C LYS A 41 34.94 -21.08 -31.42
N LEU A 42 33.84 -21.31 -32.15
CA LEU A 42 32.56 -20.66 -31.88
C LEU A 42 31.92 -21.16 -30.58
N MET A 43 32.02 -22.45 -30.28
CA MET A 43 31.56 -23.03 -29.02
C MET A 43 32.33 -22.42 -27.84
N ASP A 44 33.66 -22.34 -27.92
CA ASP A 44 34.48 -21.74 -26.85
C ASP A 44 34.11 -20.27 -26.59
N GLN A 45 33.79 -19.52 -27.65
CA GLN A 45 33.34 -18.13 -27.53
C GLN A 45 31.93 -18.01 -26.93
N ALA A 46 31.00 -18.87 -27.33
CA ALA A 46 29.63 -18.87 -26.82
C ALA A 46 29.53 -19.35 -25.35
N MET A 47 30.46 -20.22 -24.93
CA MET A 47 30.57 -20.73 -23.56
C MET A 47 31.26 -19.74 -22.62
N THR A 48 31.90 -18.70 -23.15
CA THR A 48 32.50 -17.65 -22.32
C THR A 48 31.36 -16.80 -21.74
N PRO A 49 31.13 -16.78 -20.41
CA PRO A 49 30.10 -15.96 -19.82
C PRO A 49 30.40 -14.50 -20.15
N LEU A 50 29.44 -13.81 -20.78
CA LEU A 50 29.56 -12.37 -20.95
C LEU A 50 29.73 -11.74 -19.57
N GLU A 51 30.74 -10.88 -19.44
CA GLU A 51 30.90 -10.04 -18.27
C GLU A 51 29.60 -9.25 -18.13
N LYS A 52 28.80 -9.57 -17.10
CA LYS A 52 27.62 -8.80 -16.79
C LYS A 52 28.13 -7.45 -16.31
N GLU A 53 28.11 -6.45 -17.20
CA GLU A 53 28.27 -5.07 -16.77
C GLU A 53 27.21 -4.81 -15.70
N GLU A 54 27.65 -4.56 -14.47
CA GLU A 54 26.78 -4.02 -13.43
C GLU A 54 26.37 -2.63 -13.89
N ILE A 55 25.23 -2.56 -14.60
CA ILE A 55 24.64 -1.28 -14.97
C ILE A 55 24.23 -0.58 -13.67
N GLU A 56 25.07 0.34 -13.20
CA GLU A 56 24.71 1.23 -12.11
C GLU A 56 23.48 2.04 -12.54
N SER A 57 22.32 1.69 -11.98
CA SER A 57 21.10 2.45 -12.22
C SER A 57 21.32 3.90 -11.76
N PRO A 58 21.17 4.91 -12.63
CA PRO A 58 21.32 6.31 -12.25
C PRO A 58 20.22 6.76 -11.26
N LEU A 59 19.17 5.96 -11.06
CA LEU A 59 18.08 6.22 -10.15
C LEU A 59 18.39 5.61 -8.77
N GLN A 60 18.75 6.47 -7.81
CA GLN A 60 18.87 6.12 -6.40
C GLN A 60 17.49 5.80 -5.82
N HIS A 61 17.03 4.57 -6.03
CA HIS A 61 15.70 4.07 -5.68
C HIS A 61 15.35 4.32 -4.21
N ASP A 62 16.32 4.13 -3.30
CA ASP A 62 16.14 4.32 -1.86
C ASP A 62 15.79 5.76 -1.48
N LYS A 63 16.43 6.74 -2.15
CA LYS A 63 16.13 8.17 -1.91
C LYS A 63 14.73 8.52 -2.42
N MET A 64 14.32 7.96 -3.55
CA MET A 64 12.98 8.17 -4.10
C MET A 64 11.90 7.58 -3.18
N ILE A 65 12.06 6.34 -2.74
CA ILE A 65 11.13 5.68 -1.80
C ILE A 65 11.06 6.42 -0.48
N THR A 66 12.18 6.89 0.05
CA THR A 66 12.21 7.68 1.29
C THR A 66 11.44 8.98 1.14
N ASN A 67 11.59 9.69 0.02
CA ASN A 67 10.83 10.90 -0.26
C ASN A 67 9.32 10.64 -0.39
N ILE A 68 8.92 9.54 -1.02
CA ILE A 68 7.51 9.12 -1.12
C ILE A 68 6.95 8.84 0.27
N LYS A 69 7.64 8.04 1.09
CA LYS A 69 7.22 7.74 2.46
C LYS A 69 7.08 9.00 3.32
N ARG A 70 8.01 9.97 3.19
CA ARG A 70 7.95 11.24 3.91
C ARG A 70 6.72 12.08 3.51
N ARG A 71 6.44 12.18 2.21
CA ARG A 71 5.25 12.90 1.72
C ARG A 71 3.96 12.21 2.20
N LEU A 72 3.92 10.88 2.14
CA LEU A 72 2.78 10.11 2.63
C LEU A 72 2.53 10.36 4.13
N ALA A 73 3.59 10.32 4.94
CA ALA A 73 3.51 10.59 6.38
C ALA A 73 2.99 12.01 6.67
N LEU A 74 3.40 13.01 5.89
CA LEU A 74 2.90 14.39 6.01
C LEU A 74 1.38 14.44 5.78
N TYR A 75 0.89 13.82 4.71
CA TYR A 75 -0.55 13.76 4.43
C TYR A 75 -1.31 12.99 5.49
N GLN A 76 -0.73 11.90 6.02
CA GLN A 76 -1.32 11.17 7.14
C GLN A 76 -1.47 12.05 8.39
N LEU A 77 -0.46 12.85 8.71
CA LEU A 77 -0.51 13.80 9.82
C LEU A 77 -1.60 14.85 9.59
N ILE A 78 -1.77 15.35 8.37
CA ILE A 78 -2.85 16.28 8.02
C ILE A 78 -4.22 15.64 8.25
N PHE A 79 -4.47 14.43 7.75
CA PHE A 79 -5.75 13.75 7.93
C PHE A 79 -6.06 13.43 9.40
N VAL A 80 -5.06 12.99 10.17
CA VAL A 80 -5.20 12.77 11.61
C VAL A 80 -5.50 14.09 12.33
N GLY A 81 -4.79 15.16 11.99
CA GLY A 81 -5.01 16.50 12.55
C GLY A 81 -6.42 17.03 12.24
N LEU A 82 -6.90 16.84 11.00
CA LEU A 82 -8.27 17.17 10.62
C LEU A 82 -9.30 16.35 11.41
N SER A 83 -9.05 15.06 11.65
CA SER A 83 -9.94 14.24 12.46
C SER A 83 -10.00 14.71 13.92
N PHE A 84 -8.87 15.05 14.53
CA PHE A 84 -8.85 15.66 15.87
C PHE A 84 -9.57 17.01 15.89
N PHE A 85 -9.32 17.87 14.90
CA PHE A 85 -10.03 19.13 14.77
C PHE A 85 -11.54 18.92 14.72
N LEU A 86 -11.99 17.92 13.96
CA LEU A 86 -13.41 17.59 13.91
C LEU A 86 -13.94 17.08 15.25
N ALA A 87 -13.20 16.21 15.93
CA ALA A 87 -13.59 15.68 17.25
C ALA A 87 -13.76 16.81 18.29
N ILE A 88 -12.85 17.80 18.29
CA ILE A 88 -12.92 18.98 19.17
C ILE A 88 -14.19 19.78 18.89
N GLN A 89 -14.46 20.05 17.61
CA GLN A 89 -15.61 20.85 17.20
C GLN A 89 -16.95 20.16 17.49
N THR A 90 -17.02 18.82 17.40
CA THR A 90 -18.20 18.05 17.85
C THR A 90 -18.58 18.43 19.29
N SER A 91 -17.59 18.58 20.17
CA SER A 91 -17.81 18.94 21.58
C SER A 91 -18.23 20.39 21.79
N MET A 92 -17.78 21.32 20.93
CA MET A 92 -18.07 22.76 21.10
C MET A 92 -19.37 23.21 20.42
N LEU A 93 -19.80 22.52 19.36
CA LEU A 93 -20.96 22.91 18.54
C LEU A 93 -22.28 22.25 18.97
N ASN A 94 -22.31 21.65 20.17
CA ASN A 94 -23.49 21.07 20.81
C ASN A 94 -24.34 20.21 19.84
N GLU A 95 -23.68 19.28 19.14
CA GLU A 95 -24.34 18.30 18.26
C GLU A 95 -25.16 18.87 17.09
N SER A 96 -24.81 20.04 16.55
CA SER A 96 -25.37 20.49 15.26
C SER A 96 -25.27 19.36 14.22
N PHE A 97 -26.42 18.83 13.78
CA PHE A 97 -26.49 17.69 12.88
C PHE A 97 -25.72 17.92 11.57
N GLY A 98 -25.54 19.17 11.14
CA GLY A 98 -24.72 19.49 9.97
C GLY A 98 -23.24 19.18 10.15
N PHE A 99 -22.75 19.18 11.39
CA PHE A 99 -21.34 18.95 11.69
C PHE A 99 -20.93 17.49 11.47
N ILE A 100 -21.82 16.54 11.77
CA ILE A 100 -21.53 15.11 11.58
C ILE A 100 -21.29 14.74 10.10
N LEU A 101 -21.84 15.52 9.16
CA LEU A 101 -21.63 15.34 7.73
C LEU A 101 -20.17 15.58 7.28
N TRP A 102 -19.40 16.38 8.03
CA TRP A 102 -17.97 16.56 7.75
C TRP A 102 -17.16 15.28 7.90
N TYR A 103 -17.63 14.33 8.72
CA TYR A 103 -17.00 13.01 8.80
C TYR A 103 -17.20 12.21 7.52
N ALA A 104 -18.32 12.38 6.80
CA ALA A 104 -18.48 11.79 5.47
C ALA A 104 -17.51 12.39 4.45
N VAL A 105 -17.28 13.71 4.49
CA VAL A 105 -16.26 14.36 3.65
C VAL A 105 -14.86 13.84 4.00
N LEU A 106 -14.52 13.73 5.29
CA LEU A 106 -13.25 13.17 5.75
C LEU A 106 -13.05 11.74 5.25
N GLY A 107 -14.08 10.89 5.39
CA GLY A 107 -14.04 9.50 4.94
C GLY A 107 -13.88 9.36 3.43
N LEU A 108 -14.58 10.20 2.66
CA LEU A 108 -14.45 10.30 1.21
C LEU A 108 -13.02 10.66 0.79
N LEU A 109 -12.48 11.77 1.30
CA LEU A 109 -11.15 12.26 0.93
C LEU A 109 -10.06 11.28 1.36
N THR A 110 -10.16 10.72 2.56
CA THR A 110 -9.23 9.72 3.08
C THR A 110 -9.24 8.48 2.19
N TYR A 111 -10.42 8.00 1.80
CA TYR A 111 -10.53 6.84 0.93
C TYR A 111 -9.98 7.12 -0.48
N LEU A 112 -10.30 8.26 -1.09
CA LEU A 112 -9.77 8.61 -2.41
C LEU A 112 -8.24 8.72 -2.42
N PHE A 113 -7.66 9.17 -1.31
CA PHE A 113 -6.21 9.31 -1.16
C PHE A 113 -5.52 7.96 -0.90
N TYR A 114 -5.99 7.17 0.07
CA TYR A 114 -5.33 5.92 0.49
C TYR A 114 -5.81 4.68 -0.24
N LYS A 115 -7.05 4.68 -0.75
CA LYS A 115 -7.75 3.53 -1.32
C LYS A 115 -7.85 2.32 -0.39
N ASP A 116 -7.73 2.56 0.92
CA ASP A 116 -7.78 1.53 1.96
C ASP A 116 -8.81 1.92 3.04
N MET A 117 -9.84 1.09 3.19
CA MET A 117 -10.90 1.27 4.19
C MET A 117 -10.37 1.19 5.63
N LYS A 118 -9.30 0.42 5.88
CA LYS A 118 -8.70 0.31 7.22
C LYS A 118 -8.12 1.64 7.68
N ILE A 119 -7.50 2.39 6.75
CA ILE A 119 -6.95 3.70 7.06
C ILE A 119 -8.07 4.70 7.37
N VAL A 120 -9.19 4.64 6.64
CA VAL A 120 -10.39 5.42 6.97
C VAL A 120 -10.86 5.11 8.40
N PHE A 121 -10.95 3.83 8.76
CA PHE A 121 -11.30 3.42 10.12
C PHE A 121 -10.34 4.01 11.15
N TYR A 122 -9.03 3.82 11.02
CA TYR A 122 -8.08 4.33 12.01
C TYR A 122 -8.10 5.85 12.13
N ILE A 123 -8.15 6.57 11.01
CA ILE A 123 -8.13 8.03 10.98
C ILE A 123 -9.41 8.62 11.57
N SER A 124 -10.57 7.99 11.38
CA SER A 124 -11.84 8.51 11.92
C SER A 124 -12.16 7.99 13.32
N PHE A 125 -11.81 6.74 13.64
CA PHE A 125 -12.16 6.13 14.93
C PHE A 125 -11.25 6.62 16.07
N ILE A 126 -9.93 6.52 15.89
CA ILE A 126 -8.97 6.73 16.99
C ILE A 126 -9.05 8.15 17.55
N PRO A 127 -9.04 9.23 16.75
CA PRO A 127 -9.06 10.58 17.27
C PRO A 127 -10.34 10.92 18.04
N ILE A 128 -11.50 10.52 17.52
CA ILE A 128 -12.80 10.76 18.18
C ILE A 128 -12.87 10.00 19.49
N PHE A 129 -12.42 8.74 19.49
CA PHE A 129 -12.42 7.90 20.69
C PHE A 129 -11.52 8.50 21.78
N ILE A 130 -10.29 8.89 21.42
CA ILE A 130 -9.34 9.52 22.36
C ILE A 130 -9.91 10.85 22.88
N TRP A 131 -10.46 11.69 22.00
CA TRP A 131 -11.02 12.98 22.39
C TRP A 131 -12.22 12.83 23.33
N SER A 132 -13.17 11.97 22.98
CA SER A 132 -14.35 11.71 23.81
C SER A 132 -13.98 11.13 25.17
N LEU A 133 -13.06 10.17 25.21
CA LEU A 133 -12.63 9.56 26.47
C LEU A 133 -11.86 10.57 27.33
N GLY A 134 -10.99 11.36 26.71
CA GLY A 134 -10.24 12.43 27.37
C GLY A 134 -11.15 13.51 27.95
N GLY A 135 -12.20 13.92 27.22
CA GLY A 135 -13.21 14.86 27.70
C GLY A 135 -13.92 14.33 28.94
N ASN A 136 -14.44 13.09 28.87
CA ASN A 136 -15.09 12.45 30.02
C ASN A 136 -14.20 12.40 31.28
N ILE A 137 -12.90 12.09 31.11
CA ILE A 137 -11.91 12.08 32.20
C ILE A 137 -11.65 13.50 32.72
N GLY A 138 -11.55 14.48 31.83
CA GLY A 138 -11.38 15.89 32.18
C GLY A 138 -12.52 16.42 33.05
N ASP A 139 -13.76 16.09 32.70
CA ASP A 139 -14.96 16.51 33.43
C ASP A 139 -15.02 15.87 34.83
N PHE A 140 -14.62 14.60 34.94
CA PHE A 140 -14.53 13.90 36.21
C PHE A 140 -13.50 14.53 37.16
N ILE A 141 -12.32 14.91 36.65
CA ILE A 141 -11.26 15.55 37.45
C ILE A 141 -11.68 16.94 37.92
N GLN A 142 -12.44 17.68 37.11
CA GLN A 142 -12.91 19.03 37.43
C GLN A 142 -14.06 19.06 38.44
N GLY A 143 -14.63 17.89 38.79
CA GLY A 143 -15.68 17.78 39.79
C GLY A 143 -17.09 18.05 39.25
N ASP A 144 -17.26 18.06 37.93
CA ASP A 144 -18.56 18.25 37.27
C ASP A 144 -19.46 16.99 37.36
N MET A 145 -18.93 15.87 37.88
CA MET A 145 -19.68 14.64 38.10
C MET A 145 -20.09 14.47 39.56
N GLY A 146 -21.37 14.16 39.78
CA GLY A 146 -21.94 13.98 41.12
C GLY A 146 -21.15 12.98 41.97
N SER A 147 -20.94 13.33 43.24
CA SER A 147 -20.09 12.63 44.24
C SER A 147 -20.51 11.20 44.60
N THR A 148 -21.48 10.62 43.89
CA THR A 148 -22.12 9.32 44.18
C THR A 148 -21.66 8.20 43.25
N ILE A 149 -20.87 8.49 42.20
CA ILE A 149 -20.43 7.49 41.22
C ILE A 149 -19.05 6.92 41.59
N SER A 150 -18.97 5.60 41.74
CA SER A 150 -17.67 4.91 41.92
C SER A 150 -16.78 5.07 40.68
N PHE A 151 -15.47 5.29 40.88
CA PHE A 151 -14.49 5.44 39.81
C PHE A 151 -14.54 4.33 38.75
N ARG A 152 -14.80 3.08 39.16
CA ARG A 152 -14.94 1.95 38.23
C ARG A 152 -16.16 2.11 37.33
N HIS A 153 -17.27 2.58 37.87
CA HIS A 153 -18.50 2.78 37.11
C HIS A 153 -18.34 3.95 36.14
N PHE A 154 -17.70 5.04 36.60
CA PHE A 154 -17.31 6.16 35.75
C PHE A 154 -16.48 5.69 34.55
N LEU A 155 -15.36 4.98 34.77
CA LEU A 155 -14.49 4.53 33.68
C LEU A 155 -15.23 3.66 32.66
N LEU A 156 -16.09 2.73 33.11
CA LEU A 156 -16.88 1.89 32.22
C LEU A 156 -17.88 2.70 31.41
N GLN A 157 -18.57 3.65 32.04
CA GLN A 157 -19.53 4.51 31.37
C GLN A 157 -18.85 5.43 30.36
N SER A 158 -17.72 6.03 30.70
CA SER A 158 -16.92 6.87 29.79
C SER A 158 -16.43 6.07 28.60
N PHE A 159 -15.89 4.87 28.82
CA PHE A 159 -15.40 4.02 27.75
C PHE A 159 -16.53 3.59 26.80
N MET A 160 -17.68 3.16 27.32
CA MET A 160 -18.85 2.79 26.52
C MET A 160 -19.43 3.99 25.76
N GLY A 161 -19.54 5.15 26.43
CA GLY A 161 -20.00 6.40 25.82
C GLY A 161 -19.10 6.84 24.68
N SER A 162 -17.78 6.80 24.89
CA SER A 162 -16.80 7.13 23.85
C SER A 162 -16.84 6.16 22.67
N ILE A 163 -17.05 4.87 22.90
CA ILE A 163 -17.28 3.91 21.81
C ILE A 163 -18.52 4.28 21.01
N LEU A 164 -19.65 4.54 21.68
CA LEU A 164 -20.91 4.86 21.02
C LEU A 164 -20.79 6.12 20.16
N VAL A 165 -20.25 7.20 20.73
CA VAL A 165 -20.01 8.47 20.03
C VAL A 165 -19.12 8.23 18.81
N THR A 166 -18.03 7.48 18.99
CA THR A 166 -17.09 7.18 17.89
C THR A 166 -17.76 6.38 16.79
N LEU A 167 -18.56 5.36 17.11
CA LEU A 167 -19.25 4.53 16.13
C LEU A 167 -20.27 5.34 15.31
N ILE A 168 -21.02 6.24 15.96
CA ILE A 168 -21.97 7.12 15.29
C ILE A 168 -21.24 7.99 14.26
N HIS A 169 -20.13 8.62 14.62
CA HIS A 169 -19.37 9.45 13.68
C HIS A 169 -18.64 8.63 12.61
N TYR A 170 -18.10 7.46 12.99
CA TYR A 170 -17.47 6.52 12.06
C TYR A 170 -18.45 6.07 10.98
N LEU A 171 -19.73 5.87 11.30
CA LEU A 171 -20.74 5.50 10.30
C LEU A 171 -20.78 6.49 9.13
N PHE A 172 -20.68 7.79 9.40
CA PHE A 172 -20.64 8.82 8.36
C PHE A 172 -19.34 8.77 7.56
N ALA A 173 -18.19 8.59 8.22
CA ALA A 173 -16.92 8.39 7.52
C ALA A 173 -16.94 7.14 6.63
N PHE A 174 -17.56 6.07 7.10
CA PHE A 174 -17.75 4.84 6.33
C PHE A 174 -18.63 5.08 5.10
N ILE A 175 -19.76 5.78 5.23
CA ILE A 175 -20.61 6.20 4.10
C ILE A 175 -19.79 7.02 3.09
N GLY A 176 -19.01 8.00 3.56
CA GLY A 176 -18.11 8.79 2.73
C GLY A 176 -17.12 7.94 1.93
N SER A 177 -16.51 6.95 2.59
CA SER A 177 -15.57 6.04 1.94
C SER A 177 -16.24 5.14 0.90
N LEU A 178 -17.48 4.69 1.13
CA LEU A 178 -18.27 3.96 0.15
C LEU A 178 -18.57 4.82 -1.08
N ILE A 179 -18.90 6.09 -0.90
CA ILE A 179 -19.07 7.04 -2.03
C ILE A 179 -17.76 7.14 -2.83
N GLY A 180 -16.62 7.26 -2.16
CA GLY A 180 -15.30 7.31 -2.81
C GLY A 180 -14.97 6.03 -3.58
N PHE A 181 -15.31 4.87 -3.00
CA PHE A 181 -15.17 3.57 -3.66
C PHE A 181 -16.02 3.47 -4.91
N LEU A 182 -17.30 3.82 -4.82
CA LEU A 182 -18.22 3.80 -5.96
C LEU A 182 -17.77 4.77 -7.05
N TYR A 183 -17.32 5.97 -6.69
CA TYR A 183 -16.78 6.95 -7.62
C TYR A 183 -15.59 6.38 -8.43
N LEU A 184 -14.62 5.77 -7.75
CA LEU A 184 -13.47 5.15 -8.43
C LEU A 184 -13.89 3.96 -9.28
N LYS A 185 -14.88 3.18 -8.82
CA LYS A 185 -15.39 2.02 -9.54
C LYS A 185 -16.09 2.42 -10.84
N ILE A 186 -16.88 3.49 -10.83
CA ILE A 186 -17.55 4.02 -12.02
C ILE A 186 -16.51 4.57 -12.99
N ARG A 187 -15.64 5.47 -12.52
CA ARG A 187 -14.61 6.09 -13.36
C ARG A 187 -13.69 5.07 -14.04
N ASN A 188 -13.19 4.09 -13.30
CA ASN A 188 -12.31 3.06 -13.87
C ASN A 188 -13.08 2.02 -14.71
N GLY A 189 -14.41 1.99 -14.62
CA GLY A 189 -15.29 1.16 -15.45
C GLY A 189 -15.68 1.82 -16.77
N GLU A 190 -15.60 3.15 -16.87
CA GLU A 190 -15.80 3.92 -18.11
C GLU A 190 -14.57 3.85 -19.05
N ASP A 191 -13.39 3.53 -18.51
CA ASP A 191 -12.13 3.37 -19.28
C ASP A 191 -11.96 1.96 -19.90
N LYS A 192 -13.03 1.14 -19.96
CA LYS A 192 -13.07 -0.18 -20.60
C LYS A 192 -14.16 -0.25 -21.65
#